data_AF-L1KX48-F1
#
_entry.id   AF-L1KX48-F1
#
_cell.length_a   1.000
_cell.length_b   1.000
_cell.length_c   1.000
_cell.angle_alpha   90.00
_cell.angle_beta   90.00
_cell.angle_gamma   90.00
#
_symmetry.space_group_name_H-M   'P 1'
#
loop_
_entity.id
_entity.type
_entity.pdbx_description
1 polymer ?
#
loop_
_entity_poly.entity_id
_entity_poly.type
_entity_poly.pdbx_seq_one_letter_code
_entity_poly.pdbx_strand_id
1 'polypeptide(L)' 'MTIPVRREWCFDEVIGGLYPTPFVAQQLFGDRQEAFEAALTNALVPFVEGGVLVEDNAFTVLTARRPSFRNR' A
#
# COMPACT_ATOMS: atom_id res chain seq x y z
N MET A 1 17.32 -11.71 -2.59
CA MET A 1 16.27 -12.61 -3.12
C MET A 1 15.06 -11.77 -3.45
N THR A 2 14.41 -11.96 -4.59
CA THR A 2 13.19 -11.21 -4.93
C THR A 2 11.98 -12.10 -4.72
N ILE A 3 11.00 -11.62 -3.97
CA ILE A 3 9.75 -12.33 -3.67
C ILE A 3 8.62 -11.60 -4.41
N PRO A 4 7.98 -12.22 -5.42
CA PRO A 4 6.79 -11.66 -6.03
C PRO A 4 5.62 -11.77 -5.06
N VAL A 5 4.78 -10.75 -5.01
CA VAL A 5 3.57 -10.68 -4.20
C VAL A 5 2.45 -10.12 -5.06
N ARG A 6 1.36 -10.87 -5.17
CA ARG A 6 0.11 -10.43 -5.76
C ARG A 6 -0.88 -10.12 -4.64
N ARG A 7 -1.47 -8.93 -4.65
CA ARG A 7 -2.51 -8.53 -3.72
C ARG A 7 -3.78 -8.18 -4.47
N GLU A 8 -4.89 -8.50 -3.86
CA GLU A 8 -6.20 -8.06 -4.28
C GLU A 8 -6.68 -7.06 -3.24
N TRP A 9 -7.23 -5.96 -3.71
CA TRP A 9 -7.66 -4.84 -2.89
C TRP A 9 -9.09 -4.45 -3.26
N CYS A 10 -9.88 -4.07 -2.26
CA CYS A 10 -11.05 -3.25 -2.48
C CYS A 10 -10.69 -1.75 -2.42
N PHE A 11 -11.58 -0.89 -2.90
CA PHE A 11 -11.33 0.56 -2.91
C PHE A 11 -11.05 1.11 -1.51
N ASP A 12 -11.79 0.65 -0.50
CA ASP A 12 -11.65 1.12 0.89
C ASP A 12 -10.25 0.78 1.45
N GLU A 13 -9.68 -0.36 1.08
CA GLU A 13 -8.34 -0.76 1.52
C GLU A 13 -7.25 0.06 0.83
N VAL A 14 -7.40 0.34 -0.47
CA VAL A 14 -6.47 1.22 -1.20
C VAL A 14 -6.50 2.63 -0.61
N ILE A 15 -7.71 3.19 -0.44
CA ILE A 15 -7.90 4.54 0.11
C ILE A 15 -7.37 4.60 1.55
N GLY A 16 -7.71 3.61 2.37
CA GLY A 16 -7.21 3.49 3.74
C GLY A 16 -5.68 3.38 3.81
N GLY A 17 -5.07 2.64 2.88
CA GLY A 17 -3.61 2.50 2.77
C GLY A 17 -2.87 3.80 2.44
N LEU A 18 -3.53 4.77 1.79
CA LEU A 18 -2.97 6.10 1.53
C LEU A 18 -2.89 6.98 2.79
N TYR A 19 -3.54 6.57 3.87
CA TYR A 19 -3.49 7.22 5.16
C TYR A 19 -2.67 6.38 6.15
N PRO A 20 -1.33 6.40 6.08
CA PRO A 20 -0.48 5.63 7.01
C PRO A 20 -0.72 6.02 8.48
N THR A 21 -1.29 7.21 8.70
CA THR A 21 -1.89 7.64 9.96
C THR A 21 -3.15 8.47 9.67
N PRO A 22 -4.34 8.09 10.15
CA PRO A 22 -5.59 8.84 9.94
C PRO A 22 -5.52 10.31 10.38
N PHE A 23 -4.63 10.63 11.33
CA PHE A 23 -4.40 11.99 11.82
C PHE A 23 -3.77 12.94 10.78
N VAL A 24 -3.02 12.40 9.82
CA VAL A 24 -2.37 13.21 8.76
C VAL A 24 -3.35 13.50 7.62
N ALA A 25 -4.36 12.64 7.42
CA ALA A 25 -5.39 12.81 6.40
C ALA A 25 -6.12 14.17 6.53
N GLN A 26 -6.59 14.49 7.74
CA GLN A 26 -7.29 15.74 8.00
C GLN A 26 -6.39 16.97 7.81
N GLN A 27 -5.11 16.88 8.16
CA GLN A 27 -4.16 18.00 7.95
C GLN A 27 -3.80 18.18 6.47
N LEU A 28 -3.81 17.10 5.68
CA LEU A 28 -3.44 17.13 4.27
C LEU A 28 -4.60 17.56 3.37
N PHE A 29 -5.83 17.15 3.71
CA PHE A 29 -7.00 17.33 2.85
C PHE A 29 -8.06 18.27 3.42
N GLY A 30 -8.09 18.52 4.73
CA GLY A 30 -9.07 19.40 5.36
C GLY A 30 -10.51 18.99 5.02
N ASP A 31 -11.30 19.94 4.51
CA ASP A 31 -12.67 19.76 4.03
C ASP A 31 -12.78 19.05 2.67
N ARG A 32 -11.66 18.84 1.97
CA ARG A 32 -11.63 18.20 0.64
C ARG A 32 -11.46 16.69 0.68
N GLN A 33 -11.37 16.09 1.86
CA GLN A 33 -11.12 14.66 2.01
C GLN A 33 -12.18 13.82 1.28
N GLU A 34 -13.47 14.06 1.52
CA GLU A 34 -14.55 13.33 0.85
C GLU A 34 -14.53 13.50 -0.68
N ALA A 35 -14.27 14.73 -1.14
CA ALA A 35 -14.18 15.02 -2.57
C ALA A 35 -12.98 14.31 -3.22
N PHE A 36 -11.85 14.22 -2.51
CA PHE A 36 -10.67 13.49 -2.94
C PHE A 36 -10.94 11.99 -3.01
N GLU A 37 -11.56 11.40 -1.98
CA GLU A 37 -11.88 9.97 -1.94
C GLU A 37 -12.87 9.57 -3.04
N ALA A 38 -13.86 10.42 -3.33
CA ALA A 38 -14.79 10.24 -4.44
C ALA A 38 -14.08 10.31 -5.80
N ALA A 39 -13.20 11.30 -5.99
CA ALA A 39 -12.42 11.44 -7.22
C ALA A 39 -11.45 10.26 -7.42
N LEU A 40 -10.81 9.82 -6.34
CA LEU A 40 -9.91 8.68 -6.35
C LEU A 40 -10.65 7.38 -6.68
N THR A 41 -11.81 7.14 -6.07
CA THR A 41 -12.66 5.99 -6.40
C THR A 41 -12.99 5.96 -7.89
N ASN A 42 -13.45 7.09 -8.44
CA ASN A 42 -13.76 7.20 -9.87
C ASN A 42 -12.54 6.95 -10.76
N ALA A 43 -11.35 7.40 -10.34
CA ALA A 43 -10.11 7.15 -11.06
C ALA A 43 -9.65 5.69 -11.00
N LEU A 44 -10.04 4.94 -9.97
CA LEU A 44 -9.69 3.53 -9.78
C LEU A 44 -10.61 2.56 -10.53
N VAL A 45 -11.87 2.95 -10.83
CA VAL A 45 -12.85 2.12 -11.56
C VAL A 45 -12.27 1.45 -12.82
N PRO A 46 -11.52 2.13 -13.70
CA PRO A 46 -10.99 1.51 -14.92
C PRO A 46 -10.00 0.37 -14.69
N PHE A 47 -9.41 0.28 -13.49
CA PHE A 47 -8.40 -0.72 -13.14
C PHE A 47 -8.98 -1.95 -12.44
N VAL A 48 -10.29 -1.98 -12.23
CA VAL A 48 -10.95 -3.12 -11.60
C VAL A 48 -11.03 -4.29 -12.58
N GLU A 49 -10.44 -5.41 -12.19
CA GLU A 49 -10.51 -6.68 -12.91
C GLU A 49 -11.20 -7.71 -12.03
N GLY A 50 -12.28 -8.34 -12.51
CA GLY A 50 -12.98 -9.38 -11.76
C GLY A 50 -13.63 -8.90 -10.44
N GLY A 51 -13.80 -7.59 -10.26
CA GLY A 51 -14.39 -7.00 -9.06
C GLY A 51 -13.40 -6.56 -7.99
N VAL A 52 -12.09 -6.67 -8.24
CA VAL A 52 -11.02 -6.24 -7.34
C VAL A 52 -9.97 -5.42 -8.08
N LEU A 53 -9.19 -4.64 -7.32
CA LEU A 53 -7.96 -4.04 -7.80
C LEU A 53 -6.81 -5.01 -7.55
N VAL A 54 -6.07 -5.33 -8.60
CA VAL A 54 -4.92 -6.23 -8.51
C VAL A 54 -3.65 -5.40 -8.46
N GLU A 55 -2.82 -5.66 -7.45
CA GLU A 55 -1.48 -5.12 -7.34
C GLU A 55 -0.45 -6.24 -7.44
N ASP A 56 0.33 -6.26 -8.51
CA ASP A 56 1.50 -7.13 -8.65
C ASP A 56 2.77 -6.37 -8.24
N ASN A 57 3.44 -6.86 -7.21
CA ASN A 57 4.63 -6.24 -6.62
C ASN A 57 5.76 -7.25 -6.43
N ALA A 58 6.98 -6.75 -6.23
CA ALA A 58 8.13 -7.59 -5.93
C ALA A 58 9.01 -6.96 -4.85
N PHE A 59 9.27 -7.70 -3.77
CA PHE A 59 10.12 -7.24 -2.68
C PHE A 59 11.52 -7.84 -2.81
N THR A 60 12.54 -7.00 -2.77
CA THR A 60 13.92 -7.46 -2.58
C THR A 60 14.17 -7.67 -1.10
N VAL A 61 14.38 -8.93 -0.71
CA VAL A 61 14.71 -9.30 0.66
C VAL A 61 16.22 -9.50 0.78
N LEU A 62 16.80 -8.73 1.70
CA LEU A 62 18.21 -8.82 2.11
C LEU A 62 18.26 -9.44 3.51
N THR A 63 18.94 -10.57 3.64
CA THR A 63 19.19 -11.21 4.93
C THR A 63 20.68 -11.17 5.23
N ALA A 64 21.02 -10.91 6.49
CA ALA A 64 22.39 -10.91 6.96
C ALA A 64 22.46 -11.60 8.32
N ARG A 65 23.58 -12.27 8.59
CA ARG A 65 23.87 -12.87 9.90
C ARG A 65 25.10 -12.21 10.48
N ARG A 66 25.04 -11.84 11.75
CA ARG A 66 26.23 -11.35 12.48
C ARG A 66 27.29 -12.45 12.54
N PRO A 67 28.58 -12.17 12.24
CA PRO A 67 29.66 -13.13 12.46
C PRO A 67 29.75 -13.51 13.94
N SER A 68 29.85 -14.80 14.25
CA SER A 68 30.14 -15.27 15.60
C SER A 68 31.60 -14.99 15.92
N PHE A 69 31.87 -14.18 16.95
CA PHE A 69 33.20 -14.08 17.53
C PHE A 69 33.53 -15.41 18.23
N ARG A 70 34.56 -16.11 17.76
CA ARG A 70 35.17 -17.23 18.50
C ARG A 70 36.24 -16.62 19.39
N ASN A 71 35.92 -16.40 20.68
CA ASN A 71 36.95 -16.13 21.68
C ASN A 71 37.91 -17.33 21.69
N ARG A 72 39.20 -17.05 21.47
CA ARG A 72 40.30 -17.96 21.79
C ARG A 72 40.68 -17.75 23.25
#